data_AF-A0A2T0QK70-F1
#
_entry.id   AF-A0A2T0QK70-F1
#
_cell.length_a   1.000
_cell.length_b   1.000
_cell.length_c   1.000
_cell.angle_alpha   90.00
_cell.angle_beta   90.00
_cell.angle_gamma   90.00
#
_symmetry.space_group_name_H-M   'P 1'
#
loop_
_entity.id
_entity.type
_entity.pdbx_description
1 polymer ?
#
loop_
_entity_poly.entity_id
_entity_poly.type
_entity_poly.pdbx_seq_one_letter_code
_entity_poly.pdbx_strand_id
1 'polypeptide(L)'
;MNAREPRAAWIYSQESKARIAELGSKVIAGFLAEVPLPDRKKAFACIKTVSGFRPDTELELKEKGKRFVSALAQGPDSNSKSHAAEWAAFSFAWLSWGKHKFQSQFPEPPSEPIVDEHEALVLFLRKLVPEQNVTVCREDVEKLLLFSGFPLTDTTTADVSWIPTRSALEQAKKAARIPAELESLKRQVKSRENEIVDLRDSANAVRAQTENLHRKLGDSLSQISEIKSDFSKLKSAQDSVQSRNSEMARAFEQDVSELERGLSTVAEEWKSRFGDMTEKAEFLTSNLAANQEAVLRLENVVASLQERAATPATSSATHVLAPASATLTRHPDVQYRSHGLATEQSDVTVTSFNDARTALSVITRNLSAIGVRKDDSVLVAATVLTGVVAGQLVQFAGSFAELVLEAVAAALSDSQALFWRVPLGLQDGSETDFVFSQFKKNTSPAGCVAVVGVNKSAFEIYGDRLANAVAKSQLGIRSSLSDIPLLATFVNGSGVLPPGPELCCLGPVIDSDALIWGRANKYATVTTGRLNSASWKELVEPAKTDEDIEQIIRSLPDFSFSTKLWERTARNALLILRRLDKLAGVEHSENFLMHWLLPWARTNGMPMGVLRDLLTRTESSWLDEKVIETVLAQASDANL
;
A
#
# COMPACT_ATOMS: atom_id res chain seq x y z
N MET A 1 13.48 -64.00 11.92
CA MET A 1 13.36 -65.40 11.50
C MET A 1 14.32 -65.65 10.35
N ASN A 2 15.26 -66.58 10.53
CA ASN A 2 16.29 -66.91 9.55
C ASN A 2 15.70 -67.98 8.61
N ALA A 3 15.59 -67.72 7.31
CA ALA A 3 14.95 -68.66 6.37
C ALA A 3 15.69 -70.01 6.23
N ARG A 4 16.93 -70.09 6.75
CA ARG A 4 17.79 -71.28 6.76
C ARG A 4 17.75 -72.10 8.06
N GLU A 5 17.08 -71.64 9.11
CA GLU A 5 16.89 -72.39 10.35
C GLU A 5 15.45 -72.25 10.86
N PRO A 6 14.59 -73.25 10.62
CA PRO A 6 13.20 -73.21 11.06
C PRO A 6 13.11 -73.60 12.53
N ARG A 7 13.41 -72.67 13.45
CA ARG A 7 12.87 -72.78 14.81
C ARG A 7 11.36 -72.52 14.70
N ALA A 8 10.59 -73.61 14.61
CA ALA A 8 9.13 -73.69 14.42
C ALA A 8 8.59 -73.34 13.00
N ALA A 9 8.98 -74.09 11.96
CA ALA A 9 8.25 -74.05 10.70
C ALA A 9 6.91 -74.81 10.82
N TRP A 10 5.82 -74.17 10.42
CA TRP A 10 4.56 -74.87 10.18
C TRP A 10 4.77 -75.92 9.09
N ILE A 11 4.55 -77.19 9.43
CA ILE A 11 4.74 -78.31 8.50
C ILE A 11 3.43 -78.50 7.75
N TYR A 12 3.46 -78.36 6.43
CA TYR A 12 2.32 -78.66 5.58
C TYR A 12 2.12 -80.18 5.46
N SER A 13 0.95 -80.67 5.83
CA SER A 13 0.51 -82.04 5.56
C SER A 13 0.43 -82.31 4.05
N GLN A 14 0.45 -83.59 3.64
CA GLN A 14 0.34 -83.94 2.22
C GLN A 14 -1.00 -83.48 1.62
N GLU A 15 -2.07 -83.54 2.41
CA GLU A 15 -3.40 -83.03 2.06
C GLU A 15 -3.38 -81.51 1.80
N SER A 16 -2.73 -80.74 2.68
CA SER A 16 -2.60 -79.29 2.50
C SER A 16 -1.76 -78.93 1.26
N LYS A 17 -0.73 -79.71 0.96
CA LYS A 17 0.09 -79.53 -0.24
C LYS A 17 -0.69 -79.82 -1.52
N ALA A 18 -1.48 -80.89 -1.53
CA ALA A 18 -2.36 -81.23 -2.65
C ALA A 18 -3.40 -80.14 -2.88
N ARG A 19 -4.09 -79.68 -1.83
CA ARG A 19 -5.05 -78.57 -1.90
C ARG A 19 -4.45 -77.33 -2.54
N ILE A 20 -3.27 -76.90 -2.06
CA ILE A 20 -2.64 -75.67 -2.55
C ILE A 20 -2.18 -75.84 -4.01
N ALA A 21 -1.70 -77.02 -4.39
CA ALA A 21 -1.33 -77.32 -5.77
C ALA A 21 -2.55 -77.24 -6.72
N GLU A 22 -3.71 -77.73 -6.28
CA GLU A 22 -4.98 -77.69 -7.04
C GLU A 22 -5.50 -76.27 -7.32
N LEU A 23 -5.14 -75.27 -6.50
CA LEU A 23 -5.50 -73.85 -6.74
C LEU A 23 -4.87 -73.30 -8.03
N GLY A 24 -3.78 -73.91 -8.49
CA GLY A 24 -3.09 -73.55 -9.71
C GLY A 24 -2.17 -72.32 -9.58
N SER A 25 -1.23 -72.21 -10.52
CA SER A 25 -0.14 -71.24 -10.49
C SER A 25 -0.61 -69.78 -10.43
N LYS A 26 -1.75 -69.43 -11.02
CA LYS A 26 -2.28 -68.05 -11.04
C LYS A 26 -2.72 -67.59 -9.66
N VAL A 27 -3.38 -68.45 -8.89
CA VAL A 27 -3.92 -68.13 -7.56
C VAL A 27 -2.80 -68.07 -6.53
N ILE A 28 -1.85 -69.01 -6.60
CA ILE A 28 -0.64 -69.01 -5.75
C ILE A 28 0.22 -67.76 -6.02
N ALA A 29 0.43 -67.40 -7.29
CA ALA A 29 1.17 -66.18 -7.66
C ALA A 29 0.47 -64.92 -7.13
N GLY A 30 -0.87 -64.86 -7.21
CA GLY A 30 -1.66 -63.76 -6.67
C GLY A 30 -1.50 -63.60 -5.16
N PHE A 31 -1.52 -64.70 -4.41
CA PHE A 31 -1.27 -64.68 -2.96
C PHE A 31 0.14 -64.19 -2.63
N LEU A 32 1.16 -64.73 -3.30
CA LEU A 32 2.55 -64.33 -3.06
C LEU A 32 2.82 -62.86 -3.45
N ALA A 33 2.06 -62.32 -4.40
CA ALA A 33 2.11 -60.91 -4.78
C ALA A 33 1.64 -59.96 -3.66
N GLU A 34 0.85 -60.44 -2.70
CA GLU A 34 0.38 -59.67 -1.54
C GLU A 34 1.33 -59.75 -0.33
N VAL A 35 2.28 -60.69 -0.34
CA VAL A 35 3.33 -60.78 0.70
C VAL A 35 4.27 -59.57 0.56
N PRO A 36 4.65 -58.87 1.64
CA PRO A 36 5.60 -57.76 1.57
C PRO A 36 6.88 -58.12 0.81
N LEU A 37 7.30 -57.23 -0.11
CA LEU A 37 8.49 -57.42 -0.95
C LEU A 37 9.77 -57.83 -0.16
N PRO A 38 10.12 -57.26 1.01
CA PRO A 38 11.31 -57.66 1.74
C PRO A 38 11.25 -59.10 2.26
N ASP A 39 10.07 -59.60 2.62
CA ASP A 39 9.90 -60.96 3.10
C ASP A 39 9.78 -61.96 1.94
N ARG A 40 9.19 -61.54 0.82
CA ARG A 40 9.21 -62.30 -0.43
C ARG A 40 10.64 -62.57 -0.92
N LYS A 41 11.53 -61.58 -0.82
CA LYS A 41 12.96 -61.73 -1.13
C LYS A 41 13.62 -62.81 -0.24
N LYS A 42 13.31 -62.81 1.06
CA LYS A 42 13.82 -63.83 2.00
C LYS A 42 13.27 -65.22 1.71
N ALA A 43 11.99 -65.34 1.36
CA ALA A 43 11.40 -66.61 0.95
C ALA A 43 12.09 -67.16 -0.31
N PHE A 44 12.29 -66.31 -1.33
CA PHE A 44 12.92 -66.72 -2.59
C PHE A 44 14.43 -66.97 -2.50
N ALA A 45 15.10 -66.52 -1.44
CA ALA A 45 16.51 -66.82 -1.19
C ALA A 45 16.77 -68.31 -0.88
N CYS A 46 15.72 -69.07 -0.55
CA CYS A 46 15.80 -70.51 -0.32
C CYS A 46 15.74 -71.33 -1.62
N ILE A 47 15.45 -70.68 -2.76
CA ILE A 47 15.32 -71.30 -4.07
C ILE A 47 16.68 -71.27 -4.78
N LYS A 48 17.01 -72.35 -5.50
CA LYS A 48 18.24 -72.43 -6.31
C LYS A 48 18.36 -71.23 -7.26
N THR A 49 19.59 -70.73 -7.40
CA THR A 49 19.93 -69.60 -8.28
C THR A 49 19.55 -69.88 -9.72
N VAL A 50 18.98 -68.89 -10.41
CA VAL A 50 18.60 -69.00 -11.82
C VAL A 50 19.80 -68.61 -12.68
N SER A 51 20.30 -69.53 -13.50
CA SER A 51 21.41 -69.27 -14.42
C SER A 51 21.04 -68.18 -15.44
N GLY A 52 21.93 -67.20 -15.65
CA GLY A 52 21.77 -66.16 -16.68
C GLY A 52 21.25 -64.80 -16.18
N PHE A 53 20.91 -64.67 -14.90
CA PHE A 53 20.51 -63.39 -14.31
C PHE A 53 21.56 -62.89 -13.30
N ARG A 54 21.73 -61.56 -13.20
CA ARG A 54 22.56 -60.97 -12.15
C ARG A 54 21.86 -61.15 -10.79
N PRO A 55 22.58 -61.55 -9.72
CA PRO A 55 22.03 -61.68 -8.38
C PRO A 55 21.30 -60.41 -7.93
N ASP A 56 20.19 -60.58 -7.22
CA ASP A 56 19.37 -59.51 -6.61
C ASP A 56 18.72 -58.52 -7.59
N THR A 57 18.66 -58.86 -8.88
CA THR A 57 17.91 -58.06 -9.87
C THR A 57 16.41 -58.36 -9.85
N GLU A 58 15.59 -57.38 -10.24
CA GLU A 58 14.13 -57.53 -10.32
C GLU A 58 13.71 -58.65 -11.30
N LEU A 59 14.48 -58.82 -12.37
CA LEU A 59 14.27 -59.88 -13.36
C LEU A 59 14.57 -61.27 -12.78
N GLU A 60 15.64 -61.42 -12.00
CA GLU A 60 15.93 -62.68 -11.29
C GLU A 60 14.81 -63.01 -10.29
N LEU A 61 14.29 -62.01 -9.58
CA LEU A 61 13.23 -62.20 -8.60
C LEU A 61 11.91 -62.64 -9.25
N LYS A 62 11.55 -62.07 -10.40
CA LYS A 62 10.37 -62.48 -11.18
C LYS A 62 10.52 -63.92 -11.67
N GLU A 63 11.70 -64.30 -12.15
CA GLU A 63 11.94 -65.65 -12.66
C GLU A 63 12.01 -66.70 -11.53
N LYS A 64 12.64 -66.36 -10.39
CA LYS A 64 12.59 -67.16 -9.15
C LYS A 64 11.14 -67.33 -8.69
N GLY A 65 10.34 -66.28 -8.71
CA GLY A 65 8.92 -66.34 -8.36
C GLY A 65 8.11 -67.26 -9.28
N LYS A 66 8.34 -67.23 -10.60
CA LYS A 66 7.69 -68.15 -11.55
C LYS A 66 8.06 -69.61 -11.29
N ARG A 67 9.35 -69.89 -11.09
CA ARG A 67 9.84 -71.25 -10.78
C ARG A 67 9.28 -71.74 -9.43
N PHE A 68 9.23 -70.87 -8.43
CA PHE A 68 8.65 -71.17 -7.13
C PHE A 68 7.17 -71.57 -7.23
N VAL A 69 6.38 -70.74 -7.92
CA VAL A 69 4.95 -70.99 -8.14
C VAL A 69 4.72 -72.26 -8.95
N SER A 70 5.55 -72.50 -9.97
CA SER A 70 5.48 -73.73 -10.78
C SER A 70 5.79 -74.97 -9.93
N ALA A 71 6.75 -74.89 -9.02
CA ALA A 71 7.12 -76.01 -8.16
C ALA A 71 6.05 -76.32 -7.10
N LEU A 72 5.37 -75.29 -6.56
CA LEU A 72 4.24 -75.46 -5.66
C LEU A 72 2.99 -76.04 -6.36
N ALA A 73 2.82 -75.78 -7.66
CA ALA A 73 1.68 -76.25 -8.45
C ALA A 73 1.84 -77.69 -9.00
N GLN A 74 3.04 -78.28 -8.93
CA GLN A 74 3.33 -79.61 -9.50
C GLN A 74 2.89 -80.79 -8.62
N GLY A 75 2.30 -80.53 -7.44
CA GLY A 75 1.83 -81.58 -6.53
C GLY A 75 2.99 -82.32 -5.79
N PRO A 76 2.67 -83.14 -4.77
CA PRO A 76 3.69 -83.72 -3.91
C PRO A 76 4.35 -84.98 -4.50
N ASP A 77 5.47 -84.84 -5.22
CA ASP A 77 6.40 -85.97 -5.43
C ASP A 77 7.31 -86.12 -4.20
N SER A 78 7.12 -87.22 -3.47
CA SER A 78 7.56 -87.40 -2.07
C SER A 78 9.07 -87.52 -1.83
N ASN A 79 9.92 -87.56 -2.87
CA ASN A 79 11.34 -87.93 -2.71
C ASN A 79 12.38 -86.90 -3.20
N SER A 80 11.98 -85.66 -3.51
CA SER A 80 12.91 -84.60 -3.91
C SER A 80 13.24 -83.68 -2.71
N LYS A 81 14.49 -83.73 -2.21
CA LYS A 81 15.01 -82.77 -1.20
C LYS A 81 14.80 -81.31 -1.62
N SER A 82 14.66 -81.03 -2.92
CA SER A 82 14.36 -79.70 -3.48
C SER A 82 12.98 -79.17 -3.06
N HIS A 83 11.97 -80.03 -3.01
CA HIS A 83 10.60 -79.60 -2.68
C HIS A 83 10.42 -79.24 -1.20
N ALA A 84 11.19 -79.84 -0.30
CA ALA A 84 11.14 -79.53 1.13
C ALA A 84 11.52 -78.06 1.43
N ALA A 85 12.52 -77.53 0.72
CA ALA A 85 12.95 -76.13 0.88
C ALA A 85 11.90 -75.13 0.35
N GLU A 86 11.18 -75.50 -0.72
CA GLU A 86 10.15 -74.65 -1.32
C GLU A 86 8.91 -74.54 -0.42
N TRP A 87 8.47 -75.65 0.17
CA TRP A 87 7.36 -75.64 1.14
C TRP A 87 7.74 -74.93 2.45
N ALA A 88 9.00 -75.01 2.90
CA ALA A 88 9.49 -74.21 4.02
C ALA A 88 9.47 -72.71 3.70
N ALA A 89 9.92 -72.31 2.50
CA ALA A 89 9.83 -70.92 2.04
C ALA A 89 8.37 -70.44 1.91
N PHE A 90 7.46 -71.32 1.49
CA PHE A 90 6.03 -71.01 1.40
C PHE A 90 5.41 -70.79 2.79
N SER A 91 5.78 -71.61 3.78
CA SER A 91 5.35 -71.42 5.18
C SER A 91 5.76 -70.06 5.74
N PHE A 92 6.98 -69.60 5.41
CA PHE A 92 7.46 -68.28 5.81
C PHE A 92 6.68 -67.16 5.12
N ALA A 93 6.39 -67.31 3.83
CA ALA A 93 5.59 -66.33 3.08
C ALA A 93 4.15 -66.23 3.63
N TRP A 94 3.53 -67.36 3.98
CA TRP A 94 2.21 -67.40 4.60
C TRP A 94 2.18 -66.72 5.97
N LEU A 95 3.16 -67.01 6.83
CA LEU A 95 3.31 -66.34 8.13
C LEU A 95 3.53 -64.82 8.01
N SER A 96 4.36 -64.40 7.06
CA SER A 96 4.61 -62.96 6.80
C SER A 96 3.34 -62.26 6.30
N TRP A 97 2.61 -62.88 5.38
CA TRP A 97 1.33 -62.35 4.88
C TRP A 97 0.32 -62.19 6.02
N GLY A 98 0.17 -63.23 6.85
CA GLY A 98 -0.72 -63.20 8.01
C GLY A 98 -0.36 -62.10 9.02
N LYS A 99 0.91 -62.01 9.43
CA LYS A 99 1.38 -60.95 10.33
C LYS A 99 1.18 -59.55 9.75
N HIS A 100 1.34 -59.38 8.45
CA HIS A 100 1.13 -58.09 7.82
C HIS A 100 -0.36 -57.71 7.73
N LYS A 101 -1.24 -58.69 7.44
CA LYS A 101 -2.68 -58.46 7.28
C LYS A 101 -3.43 -58.31 8.61
N PHE A 102 -3.08 -59.10 9.62
CA PHE A 102 -3.79 -59.13 10.91
C PHE A 102 -2.97 -58.49 12.06
N GLN A 103 -1.75 -58.02 11.78
CA GLN A 103 -0.90 -57.29 12.74
C GLN A 103 -0.78 -58.01 14.10
N SER A 104 -1.11 -57.31 15.19
CA SER A 104 -1.04 -57.84 16.57
C SER A 104 -2.04 -58.97 16.85
N GLN A 105 -3.00 -59.21 15.95
CA GLN A 105 -4.00 -60.26 16.10
C GLN A 105 -3.54 -61.61 15.52
N PHE A 106 -2.44 -61.65 14.77
CA PHE A 106 -1.94 -62.90 14.19
C PHE A 106 -1.27 -63.80 15.25
N PRO A 107 -1.78 -65.02 15.50
CA PRO A 107 -1.23 -65.90 16.54
C PRO A 107 0.22 -66.35 16.24
N GLU A 108 1.02 -66.49 17.30
CA GLU A 108 2.34 -67.11 17.21
C GLU A 108 2.23 -68.64 16.99
N PRO A 109 3.23 -69.28 16.33
CA PRO A 109 3.24 -70.73 16.18
C PRO A 109 3.16 -71.42 17.55
N PRO A 110 2.37 -72.52 17.66
CA PRO A 110 2.27 -73.27 18.90
C PRO A 110 3.63 -73.83 19.32
N SER A 111 3.91 -73.78 20.62
CA SER A 111 5.17 -74.22 21.23
C SER A 111 5.30 -75.74 21.32
N GLU A 112 4.18 -76.46 21.23
CA GLU A 112 4.05 -77.90 21.36
C GLU A 112 3.42 -78.50 20.09
N PRO A 113 3.75 -79.76 19.72
CA PRO A 113 3.13 -80.44 18.60
C PRO A 113 1.65 -80.68 18.90
N ILE A 114 0.79 -80.15 18.04
CA ILE A 114 -0.66 -80.30 18.11
C ILE A 114 -1.03 -81.77 17.89
N VAL A 115 -1.83 -82.35 18.80
CA VAL A 115 -2.29 -83.74 18.75
C VAL A 115 -3.60 -83.89 17.94
N ASP A 116 -4.43 -82.84 17.87
CA ASP A 116 -5.65 -82.77 17.06
C ASP A 116 -5.65 -81.50 16.18
N GLU A 117 -5.61 -81.69 14.86
CA GLU A 117 -5.50 -80.62 13.87
C GLU A 117 -6.74 -79.72 13.80
N HIS A 118 -7.94 -80.20 14.21
CA HIS A 118 -9.17 -79.42 14.17
C HIS A 118 -9.31 -78.49 15.39
N GLU A 119 -8.98 -78.97 16.59
CA GLU A 119 -9.00 -78.14 17.81
C GLU A 119 -8.02 -76.96 17.71
N ALA A 120 -6.85 -77.20 17.11
CA ALA A 120 -5.87 -76.14 16.88
C ALA A 120 -6.35 -75.05 15.90
N LEU A 121 -7.15 -75.42 14.90
CA LEU A 121 -7.75 -74.47 13.96
C LEU A 121 -8.77 -73.57 14.67
N VAL A 122 -9.62 -74.15 15.52
CA VAL A 122 -10.60 -73.38 16.31
C VAL A 122 -9.89 -72.44 17.29
N LEU A 123 -8.85 -72.89 17.98
CA LEU A 123 -8.04 -72.04 18.87
C LEU A 123 -7.31 -70.93 18.12
N PHE A 124 -6.83 -71.21 16.91
CA PHE A 124 -6.21 -70.21 16.04
C PHE A 124 -7.22 -69.14 15.60
N LEU A 125 -8.42 -69.54 15.17
CA LEU A 125 -9.48 -68.62 14.76
C LEU A 125 -9.99 -67.73 15.90
N ARG A 126 -10.17 -68.29 17.11
CA ARG A 126 -10.56 -67.52 18.31
C ARG A 126 -9.53 -66.46 18.70
N LYS A 127 -8.23 -66.75 18.52
CA LYS A 127 -7.16 -65.78 18.78
C LYS A 127 -7.07 -64.72 17.68
N LEU A 128 -7.30 -65.11 16.43
CA LEU A 128 -7.23 -64.23 15.27
C LEU A 128 -8.40 -63.22 15.23
N VAL A 129 -9.59 -63.66 15.60
CA VAL A 129 -10.80 -62.82 15.62
C VAL A 129 -11.43 -62.86 17.02
N PRO A 130 -11.10 -61.90 17.90
CA PRO A 130 -11.74 -61.83 19.21
C PRO A 130 -13.21 -61.41 19.08
N GLU A 131 -14.11 -62.15 19.72
CA GLU A 131 -15.58 -61.95 19.63
C GLU A 131 -16.05 -60.53 19.99
N GLN A 132 -15.27 -59.80 20.80
CA GLN A 132 -15.63 -58.48 21.33
C GLN A 132 -15.13 -57.31 20.46
N ASN A 133 -14.26 -57.55 19.47
CA ASN A 133 -13.69 -56.47 18.65
C ASN A 133 -13.31 -56.95 17.25
N VAL A 134 -14.33 -57.16 16.41
CA VAL A 134 -14.14 -57.71 15.07
C VAL A 134 -13.66 -56.62 14.10
N THR A 135 -12.35 -56.52 13.96
CA THR A 135 -11.68 -55.61 13.00
C THR A 135 -11.30 -56.30 11.69
N VAL A 136 -11.54 -57.60 11.60
CA VAL A 136 -11.11 -58.48 10.52
C VAL A 136 -12.31 -58.85 9.64
N CYS A 137 -12.13 -58.89 8.33
CA CYS A 137 -13.19 -59.31 7.41
C CYS A 137 -13.08 -60.80 7.05
N ARG A 138 -14.24 -61.42 6.80
CA ARG A 138 -14.37 -62.84 6.47
C ARG A 138 -13.48 -63.26 5.30
N GLU A 139 -13.46 -62.44 4.26
CA GLU A 139 -12.75 -62.75 3.01
C GLU A 139 -11.24 -62.88 3.23
N ASP A 140 -10.66 -62.10 4.14
CA ASP A 140 -9.23 -62.17 4.47
C ASP A 140 -8.93 -63.42 5.32
N VAL A 141 -9.84 -63.83 6.20
CA VAL A 141 -9.71 -65.06 7.01
C VAL A 141 -9.87 -66.32 6.16
N GLU A 142 -10.87 -66.36 5.28
CA GLU A 142 -11.05 -67.47 4.32
C GLU A 142 -9.82 -67.65 3.45
N LYS A 143 -9.25 -66.54 2.98
CA LYS A 143 -8.00 -66.56 2.20
C LYS A 143 -6.80 -67.01 3.02
N LEU A 144 -6.71 -66.61 4.29
CA LEU A 144 -5.66 -67.09 5.20
C LEU A 144 -5.72 -68.62 5.33
N LEU A 145 -6.93 -69.15 5.55
CA LEU A 145 -7.17 -70.58 5.73
C LEU A 145 -6.91 -71.38 4.46
N LEU A 146 -7.28 -70.84 3.29
CA LEU A 146 -7.07 -71.47 1.99
C LEU A 146 -5.59 -71.85 1.74
N PHE A 147 -4.66 -70.98 2.13
CA PHE A 147 -3.21 -71.17 1.97
C PHE A 147 -2.52 -71.71 3.24
N SER A 148 -3.29 -72.03 4.28
CA SER A 148 -2.76 -72.55 5.55
C SER A 148 -2.31 -74.00 5.44
N GLY A 149 -1.63 -74.49 6.48
CA GLY A 149 -1.30 -75.91 6.65
C GLY A 149 -2.37 -76.72 7.39
N PHE A 150 -3.52 -76.12 7.73
CA PHE A 150 -4.60 -76.80 8.44
C PHE A 150 -5.43 -77.69 7.49
N PRO A 151 -5.98 -78.82 7.98
CA PRO A 151 -7.02 -79.54 7.26
C PRO A 151 -8.27 -78.65 7.14
N LEU A 152 -8.85 -78.59 5.95
CA LEU A 152 -10.10 -77.86 5.70
C LEU A 152 -11.19 -78.89 5.48
N THR A 153 -12.05 -79.05 6.48
CA THR A 153 -13.28 -79.86 6.41
C THR A 153 -14.47 -78.98 6.01
N ASP A 154 -15.60 -79.57 5.63
CA ASP A 154 -16.82 -78.79 5.32
C ASP A 154 -17.28 -77.93 6.52
N THR A 155 -16.93 -78.34 7.75
CA THR A 155 -17.21 -77.60 9.00
C THR A 155 -16.46 -76.26 9.10
N THR A 156 -15.31 -76.11 8.45
CA THR A 156 -14.50 -74.87 8.51
C THR A 156 -15.22 -73.64 7.93
N THR A 157 -16.09 -73.87 6.94
CA THR A 157 -16.89 -72.78 6.35
C THR A 157 -17.98 -72.30 7.31
N ALA A 158 -18.54 -73.21 8.13
CA ALA A 158 -19.46 -72.86 9.20
C ALA A 158 -18.75 -72.09 10.32
N ASP A 159 -17.52 -72.48 10.67
CA ASP A 159 -16.71 -71.86 11.73
C ASP A 159 -16.27 -70.42 11.44
N VAL A 160 -16.27 -69.99 10.17
CA VAL A 160 -15.89 -68.63 9.73
C VAL A 160 -17.13 -67.78 9.36
N SER A 161 -18.31 -68.38 9.31
CA SER A 161 -19.56 -67.74 8.86
C SER A 161 -20.10 -66.63 9.78
N TRP A 162 -19.65 -66.55 11.04
CA TRP A 162 -20.01 -65.49 11.97
C TRP A 162 -19.18 -64.20 11.78
N ILE A 163 -18.04 -64.29 11.08
CA ILE A 163 -17.15 -63.15 10.83
C ILE A 163 -17.83 -62.21 9.80
N PRO A 164 -17.89 -60.89 10.03
CA PRO A 164 -18.54 -59.95 9.12
C PRO A 164 -17.80 -59.85 7.78
N THR A 165 -18.56 -59.61 6.71
CA THR A 165 -17.99 -59.32 5.40
C THR A 165 -17.33 -57.95 5.38
N ARG A 166 -16.42 -57.71 4.44
CA ARG A 166 -15.75 -56.41 4.28
C ARG A 166 -16.76 -55.26 4.12
N SER A 167 -17.84 -55.50 3.39
CA SER A 167 -18.92 -54.52 3.17
C SER A 167 -19.63 -54.15 4.47
N ALA A 168 -19.99 -55.15 5.30
CA ALA A 168 -20.66 -54.92 6.58
C ALA A 168 -19.76 -54.15 7.56
N LEU A 169 -18.46 -54.46 7.60
CA LEU A 169 -17.50 -53.78 8.45
C LEU A 169 -17.28 -52.31 8.05
N GLU A 170 -17.22 -52.02 6.75
CA GLU A 170 -17.15 -50.65 6.24
C GLU A 170 -18.43 -49.84 6.50
N GLN A 171 -19.60 -50.48 6.41
CA GLN A 171 -20.86 -49.84 6.79
C GLN A 171 -20.91 -49.52 8.29
N ALA A 172 -20.46 -50.44 9.15
CA ALA A 172 -20.39 -50.22 10.60
C ALA A 172 -19.45 -49.05 10.95
N LYS A 173 -18.28 -48.96 10.29
CA LYS A 173 -17.36 -47.82 10.45
C LYS A 173 -18.00 -46.49 10.04
N LYS A 174 -18.73 -46.46 8.91
CA LYS A 174 -19.44 -45.27 8.45
C LYS A 174 -20.53 -44.86 9.44
N ALA A 175 -21.32 -45.82 9.94
CA ALA A 175 -22.35 -45.56 10.93
C ALA A 175 -21.78 -45.00 12.24
N ALA A 176 -20.64 -45.52 12.70
CA ALA A 176 -19.96 -45.05 13.90
C ALA A 176 -19.44 -43.60 13.79
N ARG A 177 -19.25 -43.07 12.57
CA ARG A 177 -18.75 -41.70 12.33
C ARG A 177 -19.86 -40.64 12.38
N ILE A 178 -21.11 -41.03 12.14
CA ILE A 178 -22.27 -40.11 12.07
C ILE A 178 -22.46 -39.28 13.36
N PRO A 179 -22.39 -39.84 14.58
CA PRO A 179 -22.59 -39.07 15.81
C PRO A 179 -21.58 -37.93 15.99
N ALA A 180 -20.31 -38.17 15.63
CA ALA A 180 -19.27 -37.16 15.72
C ALA A 180 -19.50 -36.02 14.71
N GLU A 181 -19.96 -36.34 13.50
CA GLU A 181 -20.32 -35.35 12.49
C GLU A 181 -21.55 -34.54 12.89
N LEU A 182 -22.55 -35.18 13.52
CA LEU A 182 -23.75 -34.51 14.05
C LEU A 182 -23.40 -33.50 15.15
N GLU A 183 -22.52 -33.86 16.08
CA GLU A 183 -22.06 -32.95 17.14
C GLU A 183 -21.25 -31.78 16.57
N SER A 184 -20.43 -32.02 15.55
CA SER A 184 -19.74 -30.94 14.83
C SER A 184 -20.73 -29.99 14.15
N LEU A 185 -21.73 -30.53 13.46
CA LEU A 185 -22.73 -29.72 12.76
C LEU A 185 -23.56 -28.89 13.75
N LYS A 186 -23.93 -29.47 14.89
CA LYS A 186 -24.66 -28.76 15.95
C LYS A 186 -23.88 -27.56 16.51
N ARG A 187 -22.56 -27.70 16.67
CA ARG A 187 -21.69 -26.57 17.07
C ARG A 187 -21.64 -25.48 16.01
N GLN A 188 -21.54 -25.85 14.73
CA GLN A 188 -21.54 -24.89 13.62
C GLN A 188 -22.85 -24.11 13.54
N VAL A 189 -24.01 -24.79 13.68
CA VAL A 189 -25.32 -24.14 13.68
C VAL A 189 -25.41 -23.11 14.82
N LYS A 190 -25.01 -23.47 16.03
CA LYS A 190 -25.03 -22.55 17.18
C LYS A 190 -24.11 -21.33 16.97
N SER A 191 -22.95 -21.52 16.35
CA SER A 191 -22.05 -20.41 15.99
C SER A 191 -22.72 -19.44 15.01
N ARG A 192 -23.37 -19.98 13.97
CA ARG A 192 -24.07 -19.16 12.97
C ARG A 192 -25.27 -18.42 13.54
N GLU A 193 -26.00 -19.02 14.49
CA GLU A 193 -27.09 -18.34 15.19
C GLU A 193 -26.59 -17.11 15.96
N ASN A 194 -25.45 -17.22 16.65
CA ASN A 194 -24.84 -16.08 17.35
C ASN A 194 -24.41 -14.98 16.37
N GLU A 195 -23.76 -15.34 15.25
CA GLU A 195 -23.37 -14.38 14.20
C GLU A 195 -24.59 -13.62 13.65
N ILE A 196 -25.75 -14.29 13.48
CA ILE A 196 -26.98 -13.66 13.01
C ILE A 196 -27.52 -12.64 14.03
N VAL A 197 -27.41 -12.92 15.33
CA VAL A 197 -27.81 -11.99 16.39
C VAL A 197 -26.92 -10.73 16.37
N ASP A 198 -25.60 -10.90 16.31
CA ASP A 198 -24.65 -9.79 16.27
C ASP A 198 -24.84 -8.90 15.04
N LEU A 199 -25.12 -9.50 13.88
CA LEU A 199 -25.43 -8.79 12.64
C LEU A 199 -26.74 -7.99 12.75
N ARG A 200 -27.75 -8.55 13.42
CA ARG A 200 -29.03 -7.85 13.64
C ARG A 200 -28.84 -6.62 14.54
N ASP A 201 -28.07 -6.74 15.60
CA ASP A 201 -27.78 -5.64 16.52
C ASP A 201 -26.99 -4.53 15.83
N SER A 202 -25.99 -4.92 15.03
CA SER A 202 -25.24 -3.99 14.18
C SER A 202 -26.14 -3.26 13.18
N ALA A 203 -27.07 -3.96 12.52
CA ALA A 203 -28.02 -3.35 11.59
C ALA A 203 -28.97 -2.36 12.28
N ASN A 204 -29.39 -2.66 13.51
CA ASN A 204 -30.21 -1.74 14.31
C ASN A 204 -29.43 -0.47 14.71
N ALA A 205 -28.16 -0.61 15.09
CA ALA A 205 -27.29 0.53 15.39
C ALA A 205 -27.09 1.44 14.17
N VAL A 206 -26.84 0.87 12.99
CA VAL A 206 -26.73 1.63 11.73
C VAL A 206 -28.03 2.36 11.40
N ARG A 207 -29.19 1.74 11.62
CA ARG A 207 -30.51 2.39 11.42
C ARG A 207 -30.66 3.61 12.32
N ALA A 208 -30.32 3.49 13.61
CA ALA A 208 -30.38 4.60 14.56
C ALA A 208 -29.43 5.75 14.18
N GLN A 209 -28.22 5.43 13.71
CA GLN A 209 -27.28 6.44 13.20
C GLN A 209 -27.82 7.15 11.96
N THR A 210 -28.45 6.41 11.05
CA THR A 210 -29.06 6.97 9.82
C THR A 210 -30.17 7.96 10.15
N GLU A 211 -31.05 7.62 11.10
CA GLU A 211 -32.12 8.52 11.56
C GLU A 211 -31.56 9.80 12.20
N ASN A 212 -30.48 9.69 12.98
CA ASN A 212 -29.81 10.84 13.57
C ASN A 212 -29.17 11.75 12.50
N LEU A 213 -28.52 11.17 11.49
CA LEU A 213 -27.96 11.92 10.37
C LEU A 213 -29.05 12.62 9.56
N HIS A 214 -30.19 11.96 9.34
CA HIS A 214 -31.32 12.56 8.64
C HIS A 214 -31.85 13.79 9.39
N ARG A 215 -31.95 13.73 10.72
CA ARG A 215 -32.34 14.86 11.56
C ARG A 215 -31.34 16.02 11.46
N LYS A 216 -30.05 15.74 11.62
CA LYS A 216 -28.98 16.74 11.48
C LYS A 216 -28.99 17.41 10.09
N LEU A 217 -29.27 16.64 9.04
CA LEU A 217 -29.39 17.17 7.69
C LEU A 217 -30.59 18.13 7.57
N GLY A 218 -31.73 17.79 8.17
CA GLY A 218 -32.91 18.67 8.23
C GLY A 218 -32.62 19.99 8.96
N ASP A 219 -31.90 19.92 10.08
CA ASP A 219 -31.49 21.11 10.84
C ASP A 219 -30.55 21.99 10.00
N SER A 220 -29.55 21.41 9.34
CA SER A 220 -28.63 22.13 8.45
C SER A 220 -29.33 22.76 7.26
N LEU A 221 -30.31 22.08 6.63
CA LEU A 221 -31.09 22.65 5.53
C LEU A 221 -31.93 23.85 6.00
N SER A 222 -32.43 23.79 7.23
CA SER A 222 -33.17 24.90 7.85
C SER A 222 -32.25 26.10 8.08
N GLN A 223 -31.03 25.88 8.59
CA GLN A 223 -30.01 26.93 8.73
C GLN A 223 -29.61 27.54 7.39
N ILE A 224 -29.42 26.73 6.34
CA ILE A 224 -29.12 27.24 4.98
C ILE A 224 -30.24 28.15 4.47
N SER A 225 -31.49 27.81 4.75
CA SER A 225 -32.64 28.65 4.35
C SER A 225 -32.65 30.00 5.07
N GLU A 226 -32.28 30.02 6.35
CA GLU A 226 -32.16 31.24 7.16
C GLU A 226 -31.01 32.13 6.66
N ILE A 227 -29.82 31.55 6.44
CA ILE A 227 -28.66 32.25 5.88
C ILE A 227 -29.00 32.87 4.51
N LYS A 228 -29.76 32.16 3.66
CA LYS A 228 -30.20 32.67 2.36
C LYS A 228 -31.14 33.86 2.50
N SER A 229 -32.02 33.86 3.49
CA SER A 229 -32.89 35.00 3.81
C SER A 229 -32.07 36.21 4.24
N ASP A 230 -31.11 36.00 5.15
CA ASP A 230 -30.25 37.08 5.65
C ASP A 230 -29.34 37.65 4.58
N PHE A 231 -28.81 36.81 3.68
CA PHE A 231 -28.05 37.27 2.52
C PHE A 231 -28.89 38.18 1.61
N SER A 232 -30.16 37.85 1.43
CA SER A 232 -31.09 38.65 0.62
C SER A 232 -31.37 40.01 1.27
N LYS A 233 -31.52 40.05 2.61
CA LYS A 233 -31.63 41.31 3.37
C LYS A 233 -30.35 42.15 3.25
N LEU A 234 -29.18 41.53 3.43
CA LEU A 234 -27.89 42.21 3.33
C LEU A 234 -27.69 42.81 1.93
N LYS A 235 -28.07 42.07 0.88
CA LYS A 235 -28.00 42.54 -0.51
C LYS A 235 -28.87 43.78 -0.73
N SER A 236 -30.10 43.78 -0.21
CA SER A 236 -30.98 44.95 -0.30
C SER A 236 -30.43 46.17 0.46
N ALA A 237 -29.80 45.95 1.62
CA ALA A 237 -29.15 47.01 2.38
C ALA A 237 -27.93 47.59 1.65
N GLN A 238 -27.14 46.73 1.01
CA GLN A 238 -26.01 47.15 0.17
C GLN A 238 -26.47 48.03 -1.00
N ASP A 239 -27.54 47.63 -1.71
CA ASP A 239 -28.06 48.39 -2.84
C ASP A 239 -28.59 49.78 -2.39
N SER A 240 -29.21 49.85 -1.20
CA SER A 240 -29.64 51.12 -0.60
C SER A 240 -28.46 52.04 -0.25
N VAL A 241 -27.40 51.50 0.37
CA VAL A 241 -26.18 52.27 0.68
C VAL A 241 -25.49 52.75 -0.60
N GLN A 242 -25.44 51.92 -1.64
CA GLN A 242 -24.87 52.29 -2.92
C GLN A 242 -25.65 53.46 -3.57
N SER A 243 -26.99 53.45 -3.50
CA SER A 243 -27.81 54.58 -3.97
C SER A 243 -27.47 55.86 -3.20
N ARG A 244 -27.44 55.80 -1.86
CA ARG A 244 -27.11 56.97 -1.02
C ARG A 244 -25.71 57.52 -1.30
N ASN A 245 -24.72 56.66 -1.49
CA ASN A 245 -23.37 57.10 -1.85
C ASN A 245 -23.33 57.79 -3.21
N SER A 246 -24.10 57.30 -4.19
CA SER A 246 -24.18 57.94 -5.51
C SER A 246 -24.88 59.31 -5.46
N GLU A 247 -25.91 59.45 -4.63
CA GLU A 247 -26.59 60.73 -4.39
C GLU A 247 -25.66 61.72 -3.70
N MET A 248 -24.93 61.27 -2.67
CA MET A 248 -23.96 62.10 -1.94
C MET A 248 -22.80 62.55 -2.84
N ALA A 249 -22.31 61.68 -3.72
CA ALA A 249 -21.27 62.04 -4.69
C ALA A 249 -21.74 63.14 -5.65
N ARG A 250 -22.98 63.05 -6.16
CA ARG A 250 -23.57 64.09 -7.01
C ARG A 250 -23.75 65.42 -6.28
N ALA A 251 -24.21 65.38 -5.02
CA ALA A 251 -24.33 66.58 -4.20
C ALA A 251 -22.97 67.25 -3.99
N PHE A 252 -21.93 66.47 -3.70
CA PHE A 252 -20.58 66.97 -3.54
C PHE A 252 -20.02 67.60 -4.83
N GLU A 253 -20.23 66.97 -6.00
CA GLU A 253 -19.85 67.54 -7.30
C GLU A 253 -20.55 68.89 -7.57
N GLN A 254 -21.81 69.02 -7.18
CA GLN A 254 -22.57 70.26 -7.30
C GLN A 254 -22.00 71.35 -6.39
N ASP A 255 -21.71 71.05 -5.13
CA ASP A 255 -21.14 72.00 -4.17
C ASP A 255 -19.73 72.47 -4.62
N VAL A 256 -18.90 71.56 -5.15
CA VAL A 256 -17.59 71.90 -5.72
C VAL A 256 -17.76 72.85 -6.91
N SER A 257 -18.69 72.56 -7.82
CA SER A 257 -18.97 73.42 -8.98
C SER A 257 -19.44 74.82 -8.57
N GLU A 258 -20.24 74.92 -7.50
CA GLU A 258 -20.69 76.20 -6.96
C GLU A 258 -19.53 76.99 -6.32
N LEU A 259 -18.66 76.32 -5.57
CA LEU A 259 -17.45 76.91 -5.00
C LEU A 259 -16.50 77.42 -6.08
N GLU A 260 -16.28 76.64 -7.15
CA GLU A 260 -15.45 77.06 -8.29
C GLU A 260 -16.01 78.31 -8.98
N ARG A 261 -17.34 78.35 -9.20
CA ARG A 261 -18.00 79.53 -9.76
C ARG A 261 -17.85 80.74 -8.84
N GLY A 262 -18.03 80.55 -7.53
CA GLY A 262 -17.83 81.60 -6.52
C GLY A 262 -16.40 82.13 -6.52
N LEU A 263 -15.41 81.24 -6.52
CA LEU A 263 -13.99 81.61 -6.57
C LEU A 263 -13.65 82.39 -7.84
N SER A 264 -14.21 81.99 -8.99
CA SER A 264 -14.04 82.70 -10.26
C SER A 264 -14.61 84.12 -10.20
N THR A 265 -15.81 84.30 -9.63
CA THR A 265 -16.39 85.64 -9.46
C THR A 265 -15.55 86.54 -8.54
N VAL A 266 -15.07 85.99 -7.43
CA VAL A 266 -14.19 86.72 -6.50
C VAL A 266 -12.86 87.06 -7.18
N ALA A 267 -12.29 86.15 -7.96
CA ALA A 267 -11.06 86.40 -8.70
C ALA A 267 -11.21 87.56 -9.71
N GLU A 268 -12.31 87.62 -10.45
CA GLU A 268 -12.59 88.73 -11.36
C GLU A 268 -12.85 90.06 -10.63
N GLU A 269 -13.53 90.04 -9.48
CA GLU A 269 -13.68 91.23 -8.61
C GLU A 269 -12.32 91.74 -8.12
N TRP A 270 -11.44 90.85 -7.65
CA TRP A 270 -10.10 91.20 -7.21
C TRP A 270 -9.24 91.74 -8.35
N LYS A 271 -9.34 91.15 -9.53
CA LYS A 271 -8.64 91.62 -10.74
C LYS A 271 -9.08 93.02 -11.14
N SER A 272 -10.39 93.31 -11.09
CA SER A 272 -10.92 94.65 -11.33
C SER A 272 -10.42 95.65 -10.28
N ARG A 273 -10.47 95.31 -8.99
CA ARG A 273 -9.94 96.17 -7.91
C ARG A 273 -8.44 96.42 -8.02
N PHE A 274 -7.67 95.42 -8.42
CA PHE A 274 -6.24 95.58 -8.72
C PHE A 274 -6.02 96.48 -9.93
N GLY A 275 -6.86 96.39 -10.97
CA GLY A 275 -6.86 97.32 -12.10
C GLY A 275 -7.06 98.76 -11.66
N ASP A 276 -8.12 99.05 -10.91
CA ASP A 276 -8.40 100.38 -10.35
C ASP A 276 -7.26 100.89 -9.46
N MET A 277 -6.66 100.01 -8.66
CA MET A 277 -5.53 100.36 -7.80
C MET A 277 -4.26 100.66 -8.61
N THR A 278 -4.05 99.94 -9.71
CA THR A 278 -2.94 100.17 -10.64
C THR A 278 -3.13 101.49 -11.38
N GLU A 279 -4.35 101.79 -11.84
CA GLU A 279 -4.68 103.08 -12.46
C GLU A 279 -4.51 104.25 -11.46
N LYS A 280 -4.94 104.07 -10.21
CA LYS A 280 -4.65 105.03 -9.13
C LYS A 280 -3.16 105.17 -8.85
N ALA A 281 -2.40 104.07 -8.90
CA ALA A 281 -0.95 104.10 -8.74
C ALA A 281 -0.29 104.84 -9.91
N GLU A 282 -0.73 104.64 -11.15
CA GLU A 282 -0.27 105.40 -12.33
C GLU A 282 -0.62 106.89 -12.20
N PHE A 283 -1.83 107.22 -11.76
CA PHE A 283 -2.24 108.59 -11.48
C PHE A 283 -1.39 109.23 -10.37
N LEU A 284 -1.13 108.51 -9.29
CA LEU A 284 -0.25 108.96 -8.21
C LEU A 284 1.21 109.06 -8.68
N THR A 285 1.66 108.19 -9.57
CA THR A 285 3.02 108.24 -10.15
C THR A 285 3.17 109.42 -11.10
N SER A 286 2.13 109.75 -11.87
CA SER A 286 2.07 110.96 -12.70
C SER A 286 2.04 112.23 -11.84
N ASN A 287 1.26 112.25 -10.76
CA ASN A 287 1.28 113.33 -9.78
C ASN A 287 2.61 113.39 -9.02
N LEU A 288 3.26 112.25 -8.76
CA LEU A 288 4.59 112.20 -8.16
C LEU A 288 5.64 112.72 -9.13
N ALA A 289 5.51 112.49 -10.44
CA ALA A 289 6.36 113.09 -11.47
C ALA A 289 6.15 114.61 -11.55
N ALA A 290 4.90 115.09 -11.49
CA ALA A 290 4.58 116.52 -11.42
C ALA A 290 5.06 117.17 -10.11
N ASN A 291 4.97 116.44 -9.00
CA ASN A 291 5.55 116.85 -7.72
C ASN A 291 7.07 116.71 -7.71
N GLN A 292 7.68 115.79 -8.46
CA GLN A 292 9.13 115.69 -8.65
C GLN A 292 9.64 116.85 -9.50
N GLU A 293 8.88 117.35 -10.47
CA GLU A 293 9.18 118.61 -11.16
C GLU A 293 9.14 119.80 -10.18
N ALA A 294 8.16 119.83 -9.27
CA ALA A 294 8.05 120.83 -8.21
C ALA A 294 9.15 120.66 -7.12
N VAL A 295 9.54 119.42 -6.82
CA VAL A 295 10.60 119.06 -5.90
C VAL A 295 11.96 119.31 -6.53
N LEU A 296 12.19 119.16 -7.83
CA LEU A 296 13.41 119.59 -8.53
C LEU A 296 13.60 121.13 -8.44
N ARG A 297 12.49 121.88 -8.45
CA ARG A 297 12.51 123.33 -8.14
C ARG A 297 12.82 123.63 -6.67
N LEU A 298 12.43 122.75 -5.75
CA LEU A 298 12.77 122.82 -4.32
C LEU A 298 14.12 122.16 -3.97
N GLU A 299 14.67 121.25 -4.77
CA GLU A 299 15.96 120.57 -4.64
C GLU A 299 17.08 121.47 -5.16
N ASN A 300 16.80 122.41 -6.07
CA ASN A 300 17.64 123.60 -6.26
C ASN A 300 17.74 124.48 -5.00
N VAL A 301 16.79 124.34 -4.05
CA VAL A 301 16.80 125.03 -2.74
C VAL A 301 17.32 124.11 -1.62
N VAL A 302 17.17 122.79 -1.74
CA VAL A 302 17.52 121.78 -0.71
C VAL A 302 18.83 121.01 -1.01
N ALA A 303 19.46 121.23 -2.18
CA ALA A 303 20.90 120.99 -2.40
C ALA A 303 21.80 121.85 -1.48
N SER A 304 21.21 122.74 -0.67
CA SER A 304 21.84 123.44 0.44
C SER A 304 21.79 122.68 1.77
N LEU A 305 21.05 121.58 1.90
CA LEU A 305 20.95 120.80 3.14
C LEU A 305 20.93 119.31 2.84
N GLN A 306 22.07 118.90 2.27
CA GLN A 306 22.87 117.78 2.74
C GLN A 306 22.13 116.58 3.33
N GLU A 307 22.43 115.46 2.65
CA GLU A 307 22.84 114.20 3.29
C GLU A 307 21.79 113.43 4.10
N ARG A 308 21.66 112.18 3.66
CA ARG A 308 21.67 110.95 4.48
C ARG A 308 20.33 110.23 4.72
N ALA A 309 20.19 109.21 3.87
CA ALA A 309 20.05 107.79 4.24
C ALA A 309 18.65 107.21 4.58
N ALA A 310 18.17 106.46 3.59
CA ALA A 310 17.88 105.02 3.62
C ALA A 310 16.62 104.46 4.32
N THR A 311 15.95 103.66 3.51
CA THR A 311 14.75 102.80 3.62
C THR A 311 15.08 101.41 4.28
N PRO A 312 14.26 100.34 4.18
CA PRO A 312 13.00 100.07 4.90
C PRO A 312 12.83 98.57 5.37
N ALA A 313 11.66 98.26 5.98
CA ALA A 313 10.89 96.97 5.96
C ALA A 313 11.55 95.67 6.52
N THR A 314 10.91 94.53 6.91
CA THR A 314 9.57 93.92 6.73
C THR A 314 9.32 92.82 7.80
N SER A 315 8.06 92.41 7.87
CA SER A 315 7.24 91.43 8.60
C SER A 315 7.65 89.93 8.74
N SER A 316 7.10 89.31 9.81
CA SER A 316 6.33 88.03 9.91
C SER A 316 6.95 86.62 10.01
N ALA A 317 6.25 85.83 10.84
CA ALA A 317 6.36 84.42 11.27
C ALA A 317 6.11 83.36 10.16
N THR A 318 6.25 82.02 10.31
CA THR A 318 5.36 81.10 11.07
C THR A 318 5.79 79.61 10.92
N HIS A 319 5.56 78.78 11.96
CA HIS A 319 5.29 77.30 12.10
C HIS A 319 5.85 76.23 11.11
N VAL A 320 6.49 75.12 11.55
CA VAL A 320 6.06 73.86 12.26
C VAL A 320 5.25 72.87 11.41
N LEU A 321 5.72 71.61 11.30
CA LEU A 321 4.97 70.36 11.61
C LEU A 321 5.81 69.08 11.45
N ALA A 322 5.47 68.08 12.28
CA ALA A 322 6.07 66.74 12.42
C ALA A 322 5.28 65.65 11.64
N PRO A 323 5.75 64.38 11.62
CA PRO A 323 4.90 63.24 11.28
C PRO A 323 4.87 62.11 12.33
N ALA A 324 3.85 61.25 12.18
CA ALA A 324 3.40 60.17 13.06
C ALA A 324 4.00 58.79 12.74
N SER A 325 3.89 57.88 13.72
CA SER A 325 4.46 56.53 13.83
C SER A 325 3.77 55.44 13.00
N ALA A 326 4.54 54.39 12.65
CA ALA A 326 4.12 53.20 11.89
C ALA A 326 4.03 51.91 12.75
N THR A 327 3.15 51.00 12.36
CA THR A 327 2.95 49.64 12.92
C THR A 327 3.66 48.57 12.06
N LEU A 328 4.30 47.58 12.71
CA LEU A 328 5.07 46.49 12.09
C LEU A 328 4.19 45.36 11.50
N THR A 329 4.46 44.95 10.26
CA THR A 329 3.93 43.73 9.61
C THR A 329 5.01 42.62 9.57
N ARG A 330 4.63 41.37 9.88
CA ARG A 330 5.50 40.17 9.78
C ARG A 330 5.47 39.64 8.34
N HIS A 331 6.63 39.29 7.77
CA HIS A 331 6.74 38.71 6.41
C HIS A 331 7.03 37.20 6.49
N PRO A 332 6.35 36.35 5.69
CA PRO A 332 6.58 34.90 5.66
C PRO A 332 7.96 34.53 5.08
N ASP A 333 8.58 33.47 5.62
CA ASP A 333 9.90 32.96 5.19
C ASP A 333 9.78 32.13 3.90
N VAL A 334 9.78 32.84 2.77
CA VAL A 334 9.73 32.26 1.42
C VAL A 334 11.05 32.53 0.72
N GLN A 335 11.75 31.47 0.29
CA GLN A 335 13.06 31.56 -0.33
C GLN A 335 13.03 30.96 -1.74
N TYR A 336 13.39 31.76 -2.74
CA TYR A 336 13.74 31.24 -4.07
C TYR A 336 15.18 30.75 -4.01
N ARG A 337 15.39 29.44 -4.20
CA ARG A 337 16.73 28.85 -4.23
C ARG A 337 17.02 28.28 -5.61
N SER A 338 18.16 28.68 -6.15
CA SER A 338 18.85 27.86 -7.15
C SER A 338 19.31 26.58 -6.48
N HIS A 339 19.28 25.44 -7.19
CA HIS A 339 19.56 24.13 -6.62
C HIS A 339 20.95 24.07 -5.96
N GLY A 340 21.01 24.19 -4.63
CA GLY A 340 22.25 24.36 -3.84
C GLY A 340 23.31 23.30 -4.12
N LEU A 341 22.88 22.03 -4.19
CA LEU A 341 23.74 20.88 -4.49
C LEU A 341 24.38 20.92 -5.89
N ALA A 342 23.75 21.59 -6.86
CA ALA A 342 24.29 21.75 -8.22
C ALA A 342 25.17 23.01 -8.35
N THR A 343 24.97 24.03 -7.50
CA THR A 343 25.69 25.30 -7.59
C THR A 343 27.03 25.35 -6.85
N GLU A 344 27.29 24.44 -5.90
CA GLU A 344 28.59 24.40 -5.20
C GLU A 344 29.73 23.80 -6.05
N GLN A 345 29.42 23.18 -7.19
CA GLN A 345 30.41 22.63 -8.12
C GLN A 345 30.29 23.31 -9.49
N SER A 346 31.41 23.80 -10.00
CA SER A 346 31.52 24.86 -11.02
C SER A 346 31.02 24.54 -12.45
N ASP A 347 30.25 23.47 -12.68
CA ASP A 347 29.65 23.14 -13.97
C ASP A 347 28.25 22.51 -13.77
N VAL A 348 27.18 23.30 -13.93
CA VAL A 348 25.79 22.82 -13.86
C VAL A 348 25.46 22.06 -15.15
N THR A 349 25.55 20.73 -15.11
CA THR A 349 25.12 19.90 -16.24
C THR A 349 23.59 19.79 -16.28
N VAL A 350 22.97 20.48 -17.23
CA VAL A 350 21.54 20.39 -17.53
C VAL A 350 21.28 19.19 -18.43
N THR A 351 20.41 18.28 -18.01
CA THR A 351 19.97 17.12 -18.81
C THR A 351 18.51 17.30 -19.17
N SER A 352 18.22 17.47 -20.46
CA SER A 352 16.83 17.54 -20.92
C SER A 352 16.26 16.14 -21.13
N PHE A 353 15.00 15.93 -20.78
CA PHE A 353 14.32 14.65 -20.97
C PHE A 353 12.96 14.81 -21.63
N ASN A 354 12.70 13.89 -22.56
CA ASN A 354 11.47 13.78 -23.36
C ASN A 354 10.67 12.51 -23.00
N ASP A 355 11.27 11.60 -22.24
CA ASP A 355 10.71 10.30 -21.90
C ASP A 355 10.93 9.97 -20.42
N ALA A 356 10.09 9.07 -19.91
CA ALA A 356 10.13 8.65 -18.51
C ALA A 356 11.44 7.95 -18.14
N ARG A 357 12.10 7.23 -19.05
CA ARG A 357 13.34 6.48 -18.75
C ARG A 357 14.49 7.43 -18.45
N THR A 358 14.60 8.51 -19.21
CA THR A 358 15.62 9.54 -19.03
C THR A 358 15.35 10.31 -17.74
N ALA A 359 14.09 10.66 -17.46
CA ALA A 359 13.70 11.28 -16.19
C ALA A 359 14.08 10.40 -14.98
N LEU A 360 13.76 9.10 -15.02
CA LEU A 360 14.16 8.13 -13.99
C LEU A 360 15.67 8.09 -13.80
N SER A 361 16.44 8.08 -14.89
CA SER A 361 17.91 8.05 -14.85
C SER A 361 18.48 9.30 -14.18
N VAL A 362 17.95 10.49 -14.49
CA VAL A 362 18.38 11.75 -13.87
C VAL A 362 18.09 11.77 -12.37
N ILE A 363 16.88 11.37 -11.96
CA ILE A 363 16.51 11.30 -10.53
C ILE A 363 17.38 10.26 -9.81
N THR A 364 17.53 9.06 -10.37
CA THR A 364 18.37 7.99 -9.82
C THR A 364 19.81 8.46 -9.62
N ARG A 365 20.38 9.17 -10.60
CA ARG A 365 21.74 9.69 -10.52
C ARG A 365 21.89 10.70 -9.38
N ASN A 366 20.95 11.63 -9.23
CA ASN A 366 21.02 12.63 -8.17
C ASN A 366 20.91 11.98 -6.77
N LEU A 367 20.04 10.97 -6.62
CA LEU A 367 19.93 10.21 -5.37
C LEU A 367 21.21 9.42 -5.06
N SER A 368 21.80 8.79 -6.08
CA SER A 368 23.09 8.10 -5.92
C SER A 368 24.25 9.07 -5.64
N ALA A 369 24.20 10.32 -6.12
CA ALA A 369 25.20 11.35 -5.85
C ALA A 369 25.23 11.74 -4.36
N ILE A 370 24.06 11.87 -3.73
CA ILE A 370 23.95 12.14 -2.29
C ILE A 370 24.20 10.89 -1.41
N GLY A 371 24.38 9.71 -2.01
CA GLY A 371 24.81 8.50 -1.33
C GLY A 371 23.75 7.41 -1.13
N VAL A 372 22.55 7.54 -1.69
CA VAL A 372 21.56 6.45 -1.70
C VAL A 372 22.09 5.30 -2.59
N ARG A 373 21.99 4.04 -2.15
CA ARG A 373 22.43 2.91 -2.99
C ARG A 373 21.61 2.85 -4.28
N LYS A 374 22.21 2.24 -5.32
CA LYS A 374 21.65 2.24 -6.66
C LYS A 374 20.24 1.63 -6.72
N ASP A 375 20.02 0.52 -6.02
CA ASP A 375 18.74 -0.20 -6.06
C ASP A 375 17.63 0.68 -5.47
N ASP A 376 17.82 1.21 -4.26
CA ASP A 376 16.90 2.17 -3.64
C ASP A 376 16.76 3.47 -4.43
N SER A 377 17.83 3.95 -5.07
CA SER A 377 17.77 5.15 -5.91
C SER A 377 16.80 4.96 -7.08
N VAL A 378 16.77 3.77 -7.69
CA VAL A 378 15.83 3.44 -8.78
C VAL A 378 14.40 3.36 -8.24
N LEU A 379 14.20 2.71 -7.10
CA LEU A 379 12.88 2.58 -6.47
C LEU A 379 12.31 3.95 -6.09
N VAL A 380 13.10 4.79 -5.40
CA VAL A 380 12.70 6.15 -5.02
C VAL A 380 12.48 7.01 -6.27
N ALA A 381 13.31 6.89 -7.31
CA ALA A 381 13.10 7.61 -8.57
C ALA A 381 11.77 7.26 -9.23
N ALA A 382 11.40 5.96 -9.25
CA ALA A 382 10.10 5.52 -9.76
C ALA A 382 8.93 6.07 -8.94
N THR A 383 9.06 6.07 -7.61
CA THR A 383 8.06 6.64 -6.70
C THR A 383 7.87 8.14 -6.92
N VAL A 384 8.98 8.89 -7.01
CA VAL A 384 8.99 10.34 -7.25
C VAL A 384 8.35 10.63 -8.60
N LEU A 385 8.80 9.99 -9.68
CA LEU A 385 8.28 10.23 -11.02
C LEU A 385 6.79 9.90 -11.10
N THR A 386 6.35 8.80 -10.48
CA THR A 386 4.93 8.42 -10.38
C THR A 386 4.12 9.53 -9.73
N GLY A 387 4.54 10.02 -8.56
CA GLY A 387 3.84 11.07 -7.85
C GLY A 387 3.77 12.37 -8.65
N VAL A 388 4.88 12.77 -9.29
CA VAL A 388 4.94 13.98 -10.12
C VAL A 388 4.03 13.87 -11.35
N VAL A 389 4.08 12.75 -12.10
CA VAL A 389 3.21 12.52 -13.27
C VAL A 389 1.75 12.48 -12.87
N ALA A 390 1.43 11.88 -11.71
CA ALA A 390 0.07 11.88 -11.17
C ALA A 390 -0.38 13.27 -10.67
N GLY A 391 0.53 14.24 -10.54
CA GLY A 391 0.31 15.54 -9.90
C GLY A 391 -0.12 15.40 -8.44
N GLN A 392 0.61 14.55 -7.72
CA GLN A 392 0.51 14.31 -6.29
C GLN A 392 1.56 15.11 -5.53
N LEU A 393 1.38 15.23 -4.21
CA LEU A 393 2.40 15.76 -3.32
C LEU A 393 3.40 14.65 -2.98
N VAL A 394 4.65 14.77 -3.43
CA VAL A 394 5.72 13.83 -3.07
C VAL A 394 6.34 14.27 -1.75
N GLN A 395 6.27 13.40 -0.74
CA GLN A 395 6.62 13.74 0.63
C GLN A 395 7.84 12.93 1.09
N PHE A 396 8.74 13.56 1.84
CA PHE A 396 9.93 12.94 2.39
C PHE A 396 9.93 13.01 3.92
N ALA A 397 10.21 11.90 4.59
CA ALA A 397 10.34 11.80 6.04
C ALA A 397 11.73 11.30 6.44
N GLY A 398 12.05 11.32 7.73
CA GLY A 398 13.32 10.84 8.26
C GLY A 398 14.43 11.91 8.30
N SER A 399 15.62 11.49 8.69
CA SER A 399 16.73 12.37 9.05
C SER A 399 17.36 13.11 7.87
N PHE A 400 17.28 12.54 6.66
CA PHE A 400 17.84 13.12 5.43
C PHE A 400 16.77 13.63 4.45
N ALA A 401 15.52 13.83 4.91
CA ALA A 401 14.40 14.23 4.07
C ALA A 401 14.67 15.49 3.23
N GLU A 402 15.26 16.53 3.83
CA GLU A 402 15.56 17.79 3.14
C GLU A 402 16.65 17.61 2.06
N LEU A 403 17.67 16.78 2.33
CA LEU A 403 18.72 16.47 1.36
C LEU A 403 18.19 15.70 0.15
N VAL A 404 17.33 14.71 0.39
CA VAL A 404 16.66 13.95 -0.68
C VAL A 404 15.76 14.86 -1.50
N LEU A 405 14.98 15.74 -0.83
CA LEU A 405 14.13 16.71 -1.50
C LEU A 405 14.96 17.64 -2.41
N GLU A 406 16.09 18.15 -1.95
CA GLU A 406 16.94 19.05 -2.76
C GLU A 406 17.51 18.34 -3.99
N ALA A 407 17.97 17.09 -3.84
CA ALA A 407 18.48 16.28 -4.95
C ALA A 407 17.39 15.98 -5.99
N VAL A 408 16.17 15.69 -5.54
CA VAL A 408 15.00 15.46 -6.38
C VAL A 408 14.55 16.76 -7.06
N ALA A 409 14.47 17.87 -6.33
CA ALA A 409 14.11 19.17 -6.88
C ALA A 409 15.05 19.57 -8.04
N ALA A 410 16.36 19.34 -7.87
CA ALA A 410 17.33 19.53 -8.93
C ALA A 410 17.08 18.60 -10.12
N ALA A 411 16.74 17.32 -9.89
CA ALA A 411 16.47 16.38 -10.97
C ALA A 411 15.22 16.73 -11.79
N LEU A 412 14.26 17.44 -11.20
CA LEU A 412 12.97 17.73 -11.82
C LEU A 412 12.94 19.06 -12.58
N SER A 413 13.80 20.02 -12.24
CA SER A 413 13.82 21.31 -12.91
C SER A 413 15.22 21.93 -12.99
N ASP A 414 15.39 22.81 -13.96
CA ASP A 414 16.53 23.68 -14.17
C ASP A 414 16.22 25.13 -13.77
N SER A 415 14.96 25.40 -13.39
CA SER A 415 14.47 26.68 -12.89
C SER A 415 14.50 26.72 -11.36
N GLN A 416 14.49 27.92 -10.78
CA GLN A 416 14.52 28.07 -9.33
C GLN A 416 13.35 27.36 -8.64
N ALA A 417 13.65 26.64 -7.57
CA ALA A 417 12.67 26.01 -6.71
C ALA A 417 12.20 27.01 -5.64
N LEU A 418 10.89 27.04 -5.39
CA LEU A 418 10.35 27.83 -4.28
C LEU A 418 10.34 26.97 -3.01
N PHE A 419 11.11 27.38 -2.01
CA PHE A 419 11.09 26.77 -0.70
C PHE A 419 10.27 27.62 0.25
N TRP A 420 9.23 27.03 0.81
CA TRP A 420 8.48 27.61 1.92
C TRP A 420 8.71 26.77 3.17
N ARG A 421 9.30 27.38 4.21
CA ARG A 421 9.45 26.75 5.51
C ARG A 421 8.23 27.05 6.35
N VAL A 422 7.43 26.03 6.65
CA VAL A 422 6.24 26.20 7.48
C VAL A 422 6.69 26.63 8.88
N PRO A 423 6.25 27.80 9.39
CA PRO A 423 6.58 28.20 10.74
C PRO A 423 5.81 27.34 11.74
N LEU A 424 6.32 27.29 12.98
CA LEU A 424 5.68 26.53 14.05
C LEU A 424 4.42 27.28 14.53
N GLY A 425 3.29 26.57 14.59
CA GLY A 425 2.04 27.09 15.17
C GLY A 425 1.36 28.21 14.36
N LEU A 426 1.32 28.10 13.02
CA LEU A 426 0.46 28.93 12.17
C LEU A 426 -0.98 28.94 12.71
N GLN A 427 -1.59 30.12 12.70
CA GLN A 427 -2.96 30.32 13.19
C GLN A 427 -3.96 30.59 12.05
N ASP A 428 -3.47 31.00 10.89
CA ASP A 428 -4.28 31.20 9.68
C ASP A 428 -3.50 30.80 8.42
N GLY A 429 -4.24 30.65 7.30
CA GLY A 429 -3.69 30.31 5.99
C GLY A 429 -3.21 31.51 5.17
N SER A 430 -3.11 32.71 5.75
CA SER A 430 -2.79 33.94 4.99
C SER A 430 -1.37 33.92 4.41
N GLU A 431 -0.43 33.29 5.12
CA GLU A 431 0.93 33.07 4.63
C GLU A 431 0.95 32.16 3.40
N THR A 432 0.11 31.12 3.40
CA THR A 432 -0.07 30.23 2.25
C THR A 432 -0.62 30.99 1.06
N ASP A 433 -1.56 31.90 1.29
CA ASP A 433 -2.11 32.77 0.24
C ASP A 433 -1.05 33.66 -0.38
N PHE A 434 -0.16 34.22 0.45
CA PHE A 434 1.00 34.96 -0.02
C PHE A 434 1.94 34.08 -0.84
N VAL A 435 2.36 32.92 -0.32
CA VAL A 435 3.24 31.97 -1.03
C VAL A 435 2.63 31.59 -2.38
N PHE A 436 1.34 31.24 -2.40
CA PHE A 436 0.65 30.86 -3.63
C PHE A 436 0.50 32.02 -4.63
N SER A 437 0.40 33.25 -4.14
CA SER A 437 0.36 34.44 -5.00
C SER A 437 1.70 34.75 -5.65
N GLN A 438 2.82 34.38 -5.01
CA GLN A 438 4.16 34.58 -5.56
C GLN A 438 4.41 33.70 -6.78
N PHE A 439 3.78 32.51 -6.88
CA PHE A 439 3.85 31.67 -8.09
C PHE A 439 3.26 32.34 -9.34
N LYS A 440 2.26 33.22 -9.17
CA LYS A 440 1.56 33.86 -10.30
C LYS A 440 2.28 35.10 -10.82
N LYS A 441 3.14 35.73 -10.01
CA LYS A 441 3.70 37.05 -10.29
C LYS A 441 5.04 37.02 -11.01
N ASN A 442 5.80 35.93 -10.93
CA ASN A 442 7.14 35.88 -11.50
C ASN A 442 7.11 35.65 -13.01
N THR A 443 7.92 36.42 -13.73
CA THR A 443 8.16 36.34 -15.19
C THR A 443 8.78 35.00 -15.63
N SER A 444 9.28 34.20 -14.69
CA SER A 444 9.64 32.79 -14.88
C SER A 444 8.96 31.95 -13.79
N PRO A 445 8.12 30.96 -14.14
CA PRO A 445 7.47 30.11 -13.15
C PRO A 445 8.50 29.28 -12.38
N ALA A 446 8.24 29.05 -11.09
CA ALA A 446 9.09 28.20 -10.27
C ALA A 446 9.12 26.77 -10.84
N GLY A 447 10.30 26.16 -10.86
CA GLY A 447 10.52 24.83 -11.42
C GLY A 447 9.90 23.70 -10.59
N CYS A 448 9.81 23.91 -9.29
CA CYS A 448 9.08 23.07 -8.34
C CYS A 448 8.70 23.87 -7.10
N VAL A 449 7.75 23.33 -6.33
CA VAL A 449 7.34 23.87 -5.03
C VAL A 449 7.75 22.91 -3.93
N ALA A 450 8.51 23.39 -2.95
CA ALA A 450 8.96 22.61 -1.81
C ALA A 450 8.42 23.20 -0.51
N VAL A 451 7.58 22.43 0.21
CA VAL A 451 7.06 22.80 1.53
C VAL A 451 7.85 22.06 2.61
N VAL A 452 8.72 22.79 3.31
CA VAL A 452 9.65 22.22 4.28
C VAL A 452 9.04 22.22 5.67
N GLY A 453 8.88 21.03 6.25
CA GLY A 453 8.30 20.82 7.58
C GLY A 453 6.78 20.96 7.63
N VAL A 454 6.07 20.22 6.78
CA VAL A 454 4.60 20.27 6.69
C VAL A 454 3.88 19.99 8.00
N ASN A 455 4.52 19.29 8.93
CA ASN A 455 3.95 18.95 10.23
C ASN A 455 4.35 19.90 11.36
N LYS A 456 4.99 21.04 11.06
CA LYS A 456 5.29 22.08 12.06
C LYS A 456 4.05 22.87 12.51
N SER A 457 2.99 22.83 11.72
CA SER A 457 1.70 23.44 12.00
C SER A 457 0.59 22.48 11.59
N ALA A 458 -0.60 22.65 12.16
CA ALA A 458 -1.76 21.84 11.80
C ALA A 458 -2.08 22.04 10.31
N PHE A 459 -2.16 20.94 9.56
CA PHE A 459 -2.31 20.99 8.11
C PHE A 459 -3.66 21.60 7.71
N GLU A 460 -4.69 21.47 8.53
CA GLU A 460 -6.03 22.02 8.32
C GLU A 460 -6.05 23.56 8.29
N ILE A 461 -5.05 24.21 8.88
CA ILE A 461 -4.98 25.68 8.95
C ILE A 461 -4.52 26.27 7.60
N TYR A 462 -3.68 25.53 6.86
CA TYR A 462 -2.94 26.10 5.74
C TYR A 462 -2.96 25.22 4.47
N GLY A 463 -3.30 23.94 4.61
CA GLY A 463 -3.16 22.87 3.64
C GLY A 463 -4.27 22.79 2.58
N ASP A 464 -5.37 23.51 2.76
CA ASP A 464 -6.54 23.48 1.86
C ASP A 464 -6.18 23.71 0.39
N ARG A 465 -5.27 24.66 0.12
CA ARG A 465 -4.85 24.95 -1.27
C ARG A 465 -3.99 23.84 -1.86
N LEU A 466 -3.12 23.22 -1.07
CA LEU A 466 -2.33 22.06 -1.49
C LEU A 466 -3.24 20.87 -1.77
N ALA A 467 -4.14 20.55 -0.84
CA ALA A 467 -5.11 19.47 -1.00
C ALA A 467 -6.01 19.68 -2.22
N ASN A 468 -6.51 20.90 -2.44
CA ASN A 468 -7.33 21.25 -3.60
C ASN A 468 -6.53 21.19 -4.92
N ALA A 469 -5.25 21.58 -4.92
CA ALA A 469 -4.39 21.45 -6.09
C ALA A 469 -4.20 19.99 -6.50
N VAL A 470 -3.90 19.12 -5.53
CA VAL A 470 -3.79 17.67 -5.74
C VAL A 470 -5.14 17.09 -6.20
N ALA A 471 -6.24 17.42 -5.53
CA ALA A 471 -7.57 16.94 -5.89
C ALA A 471 -7.98 17.31 -7.31
N LYS A 472 -7.70 18.55 -7.74
CA LYS A 472 -7.90 19.01 -9.12
C LYS A 472 -7.05 18.20 -10.10
N SER A 473 -5.78 17.94 -9.77
CA SER A 473 -4.92 17.10 -10.62
C SER A 473 -5.44 15.67 -10.76
N GLN A 474 -5.88 15.05 -9.65
CA GLN A 474 -6.46 13.70 -9.65
C GLN A 474 -7.78 13.62 -10.45
N LEU A 475 -8.47 14.75 -10.59
CA LEU A 475 -9.68 14.91 -11.41
C LEU A 475 -9.40 15.28 -12.88
N GLY A 476 -8.14 15.52 -13.25
CA GLY A 476 -7.77 16.02 -14.58
C GLY A 476 -8.17 17.48 -14.84
N ILE A 477 -8.54 18.24 -13.80
CA ILE A 477 -8.87 19.66 -13.90
C ILE A 477 -7.56 20.46 -13.93
N ARG A 478 -7.33 21.21 -15.02
CA ARG A 478 -6.16 22.09 -15.13
C ARG A 478 -6.20 23.17 -14.05
N SER A 479 -5.07 23.40 -13.40
CA SER A 479 -4.89 24.44 -12.39
C SER A 479 -3.54 25.12 -12.59
N SER A 480 -3.30 26.28 -11.97
CA SER A 480 -1.99 26.95 -12.07
C SER A 480 -0.84 26.12 -11.48
N LEU A 481 -1.14 25.03 -10.77
CA LEU A 481 -0.17 24.13 -10.14
C LEU A 481 -0.17 22.73 -10.78
N SER A 482 -0.99 22.46 -11.79
CA SER A 482 -1.16 21.09 -12.32
C SER A 482 0.07 20.53 -13.02
N ASP A 483 1.00 21.40 -13.42
CA ASP A 483 2.20 21.03 -14.18
C ASP A 483 3.50 21.34 -13.42
N ILE A 484 3.40 21.77 -12.16
CA ILE A 484 4.54 22.07 -11.30
C ILE A 484 4.68 20.95 -10.26
N PRO A 485 5.85 20.28 -10.16
CA PRO A 485 6.10 19.29 -9.13
C PRO A 485 5.91 19.87 -7.72
N LEU A 486 5.12 19.18 -6.90
CA LEU A 486 4.87 19.52 -5.49
C LEU A 486 5.65 18.56 -4.59
N LEU A 487 6.54 19.10 -3.77
CA LEU A 487 7.42 18.38 -2.86
C LEU A 487 7.17 18.86 -1.42
N ALA A 488 7.35 17.97 -0.45
CA ALA A 488 7.24 18.31 0.96
C ALA A 488 8.18 17.49 1.84
N THR A 489 8.56 18.03 3.01
CA THR A 489 9.27 17.28 4.05
C THR A 489 8.50 17.26 5.36
N PHE A 490 8.57 16.12 6.05
CA PHE A 490 8.26 16.00 7.46
C PHE A 490 9.49 16.33 8.29
N VAL A 491 9.26 16.92 9.45
CA VAL A 491 10.28 17.18 10.46
C VAL A 491 10.03 16.26 11.63
N ASN A 492 11.08 15.68 12.19
CA ASN A 492 11.01 14.86 13.40
C ASN A 492 11.31 15.74 14.63
N GLY A 493 10.58 15.53 15.74
CA GLY A 493 10.81 16.23 16.99
C GLY A 493 9.60 16.19 17.93
N SER A 494 9.80 16.53 19.20
CA SER A 494 8.71 16.55 20.20
C SER A 494 7.76 17.75 20.06
N GLY A 495 8.17 18.81 19.34
CA GLY A 495 7.38 20.02 19.15
C GLY A 495 6.57 20.06 17.86
N VAL A 496 6.58 19.00 17.05
CA VAL A 496 5.88 18.93 15.75
C VAL A 496 4.76 17.90 15.81
N LEU A 497 3.76 18.07 14.95
CA LEU A 497 2.62 17.17 14.90
C LEU A 497 3.00 15.85 14.22
N PRO A 498 2.44 14.71 14.62
CA PRO A 498 2.58 13.49 13.84
C PRO A 498 1.90 13.64 12.47
N PRO A 499 2.34 12.91 11.43
CA PRO A 499 1.69 12.93 10.13
C PRO A 499 0.23 12.48 10.25
N GLY A 500 -0.70 13.35 9.84
CA GLY A 500 -2.14 13.05 9.82
C GLY A 500 -2.58 12.33 8.53
N PRO A 501 -3.73 11.63 8.54
CA PRO A 501 -4.32 11.03 7.35
C PRO A 501 -4.47 12.00 6.17
N GLU A 502 -4.73 13.28 6.45
CA GLU A 502 -4.94 14.35 5.47
C GLU A 502 -3.74 14.52 4.54
N LEU A 503 -2.51 14.42 5.09
CA LEU A 503 -1.26 14.52 4.34
C LEU A 503 -0.98 13.23 3.55
N CYS A 504 -1.19 12.07 4.16
CA CYS A 504 -0.99 10.78 3.49
C CYS A 504 -1.98 10.54 2.33
N CYS A 505 -3.11 11.28 2.29
CA CYS A 505 -4.04 11.25 1.16
C CYS A 505 -3.52 11.92 -0.11
N LEU A 506 -2.47 12.76 -0.01
CA LEU A 506 -2.04 13.64 -1.10
C LEU A 506 -0.99 13.02 -2.04
N GLY A 507 -0.36 11.91 -1.66
CA GLY A 507 0.67 11.28 -2.46
C GLY A 507 1.62 10.39 -1.65
N PRO A 508 2.74 9.96 -2.25
CA PRO A 508 3.67 9.06 -1.61
C PRO A 508 4.43 9.73 -0.45
N VAL A 509 4.74 8.93 0.58
CA VAL A 509 5.65 9.28 1.67
C VAL A 509 6.88 8.37 1.60
N ILE A 510 8.04 8.98 1.36
CA ILE A 510 9.33 8.31 1.24
C ILE A 510 10.11 8.57 2.54
N ASP A 511 10.36 7.52 3.32
CA ASP A 511 11.16 7.62 4.52
C ASP A 511 12.65 7.48 4.19
N SER A 512 13.40 8.56 4.37
CA SER A 512 14.85 8.59 4.13
C SER A 512 15.64 7.72 5.10
N ASP A 513 15.10 7.41 6.28
CA ASP A 513 15.75 6.54 7.27
C ASP A 513 15.55 5.06 6.92
N ALA A 514 14.56 4.73 6.09
CA ALA A 514 14.34 3.39 5.56
C ALA A 514 15.22 3.06 4.34
N LEU A 515 15.93 4.06 3.78
CA LEU A 515 16.81 3.86 2.63
C LEU A 515 18.18 3.33 3.06
N ILE A 516 18.79 2.53 2.20
CA ILE A 516 20.14 2.02 2.40
C ILE A 516 21.14 3.06 1.88
N TRP A 517 21.85 3.67 2.82
CA TRP A 517 22.89 4.66 2.55
C TRP A 517 24.26 4.01 2.30
N GLY A 518 24.91 4.42 1.22
CA GLY A 518 26.30 4.12 0.90
C GLY A 518 27.22 5.33 1.12
N ARG A 519 28.44 5.26 0.59
CA ARG A 519 29.30 6.44 0.52
C ARG A 519 28.82 7.34 -0.61
N ALA A 520 28.60 8.62 -0.33
CA ALA A 520 28.31 9.62 -1.35
C ALA A 520 29.36 9.54 -2.48
N ASN A 521 28.89 9.43 -3.72
CA ASN A 521 29.77 9.25 -4.85
C ASN A 521 30.43 10.58 -5.19
N LYS A 522 31.69 10.76 -4.77
CA LYS A 522 32.50 11.95 -5.05
C LYS A 522 32.63 12.28 -6.55
N TYR A 523 32.33 11.33 -7.43
CA TYR A 523 32.42 11.47 -8.88
C TYR A 523 31.07 11.65 -9.57
N ALA A 524 29.95 11.48 -8.87
CA ALA A 524 28.63 11.77 -9.41
C ALA A 524 28.24 13.19 -9.02
N THR A 525 28.18 14.08 -10.01
CA THR A 525 27.67 15.43 -9.81
C THR A 525 26.15 15.43 -9.86
N VAL A 526 25.52 16.22 -8.98
CA VAL A 526 24.08 16.46 -9.02
C VAL A 526 23.75 17.25 -10.28
N THR A 527 22.67 16.86 -10.94
CA THR A 527 22.33 17.39 -12.26
C THR A 527 20.94 17.97 -12.31
N THR A 528 20.83 19.04 -13.09
CA THR A 528 19.56 19.72 -13.25
C THR A 528 18.77 19.10 -14.40
N GLY A 529 17.50 18.83 -14.16
CA GLY A 529 16.60 18.27 -15.16
C GLY A 529 15.86 19.34 -15.93
N ARG A 530 15.68 19.19 -17.24
CA ARG A 530 14.78 20.05 -18.02
C ARG A 530 13.70 19.21 -18.69
N LEU A 531 12.45 19.44 -18.29
CA LEU A 531 11.30 18.89 -19.00
C LEU A 531 11.12 19.65 -20.32
N ASN A 532 11.22 18.97 -21.45
CA ASN A 532 10.94 19.58 -22.76
C ASN A 532 9.46 19.44 -23.17
N SER A 533 8.70 18.54 -22.53
CA SER A 533 7.26 18.38 -22.77
C SER A 533 6.47 19.51 -22.10
N ALA A 534 5.24 19.75 -22.58
CA ALA A 534 4.39 20.81 -22.03
C ALA A 534 3.80 20.40 -20.67
N SER A 535 3.71 19.10 -20.39
CA SER A 535 3.20 18.56 -19.15
C SER A 535 3.93 17.28 -18.75
N TRP A 536 4.06 17.04 -17.44
CA TRP A 536 4.56 15.78 -16.88
C TRP A 536 3.69 14.59 -17.27
N LYS A 537 2.39 14.81 -17.51
CA LYS A 537 1.44 13.77 -17.93
C LYS A 537 1.74 13.20 -19.32
N GLU A 538 2.48 13.94 -20.15
CA GLU A 538 2.89 13.49 -21.48
C GLU A 538 4.04 12.49 -21.43
N LEU A 539 4.79 12.42 -20.32
CA LEU A 539 5.89 11.45 -20.17
C LEU A 539 5.40 10.01 -20.00
N VAL A 540 4.23 9.83 -19.39
CA VAL A 540 3.59 8.54 -19.18
C VAL A 540 2.08 8.72 -19.32
N GLU A 541 1.50 8.26 -20.42
CA GLU A 541 0.05 8.21 -20.53
C GLU A 541 -0.53 7.21 -19.51
N PRO A 542 -1.40 7.64 -18.57
CA PRO A 542 -2.02 6.73 -17.63
C PRO A 542 -2.90 5.73 -18.38
N ALA A 543 -2.87 4.45 -17.98
CA ALA A 543 -3.82 3.48 -18.49
C ALA A 543 -5.25 3.90 -18.14
N LYS A 544 -6.19 3.78 -19.08
CA LYS A 544 -7.57 4.25 -18.87
C LYS A 544 -8.33 3.43 -17.82
N THR A 545 -8.10 2.12 -17.79
CA THR A 545 -8.71 1.17 -16.84
C THR A 545 -7.87 -0.09 -16.78
N ASP A 546 -7.83 -0.71 -15.60
CA ASP A 546 -7.14 -1.98 -15.34
C ASP A 546 -7.88 -2.72 -14.23
N GLU A 547 -8.49 -3.86 -14.54
CA GLU A 547 -9.37 -4.57 -13.60
C GLU A 547 -8.62 -5.09 -12.37
N ASP A 548 -7.35 -5.49 -12.52
CA ASP A 548 -6.53 -5.93 -11.38
C ASP A 548 -6.34 -4.79 -10.37
N ILE A 549 -6.14 -3.56 -10.88
CA ILE A 549 -5.97 -2.35 -10.06
C ILE A 549 -7.29 -1.97 -9.39
N GLU A 550 -8.40 -2.05 -10.12
CA GLU A 550 -9.72 -1.81 -9.53
C GLU A 550 -10.06 -2.84 -8.45
N GLN A 551 -9.66 -4.10 -8.63
CA GLN A 551 -9.81 -5.14 -7.62
C GLN A 551 -8.98 -4.83 -6.36
N ILE A 552 -7.71 -4.40 -6.52
CA ILE A 552 -6.89 -3.95 -5.38
C ILE A 552 -7.59 -2.81 -4.63
N ILE A 553 -8.01 -1.76 -5.34
CA ILE A 553 -8.66 -0.59 -4.70
C ILE A 553 -9.98 -0.97 -4.03
N ARG A 554 -10.80 -1.85 -4.63
CA ARG A 554 -12.06 -2.34 -4.03
C ARG A 554 -11.86 -3.29 -2.84
N SER A 555 -10.75 -4.02 -2.81
CA SER A 555 -10.43 -4.95 -1.71
C SER A 555 -9.96 -4.25 -0.45
N LEU A 556 -9.45 -3.02 -0.59
CA LEU A 556 -9.09 -2.18 0.53
C LEU A 556 -10.37 -1.70 1.23
N PRO A 557 -10.50 -1.84 2.56
CA PRO A 557 -11.76 -1.59 3.25
C PRO A 557 -12.20 -0.12 3.12
N ASP A 558 -13.50 0.10 3.01
CA ASP A 558 -14.14 1.38 3.28
C ASP A 558 -14.02 1.68 4.78
N PHE A 559 -12.82 2.05 5.24
CA PHE A 559 -12.65 2.62 6.56
C PHE A 559 -13.37 3.97 6.61
N SER A 560 -13.94 4.31 7.77
CA SER A 560 -14.55 5.61 8.05
C SER A 560 -13.64 6.83 7.80
N PHE A 561 -12.35 6.59 7.56
CA PHE A 561 -11.31 7.59 7.29
C PHE A 561 -10.73 7.52 5.86
N SER A 562 -11.13 6.53 5.04
CA SER A 562 -10.79 6.51 3.61
C SER A 562 -11.47 7.70 2.92
N THR A 563 -10.65 8.62 2.42
CA THR A 563 -11.15 9.73 1.60
C THR A 563 -11.21 9.28 0.14
N LYS A 564 -12.28 9.67 -0.57
CA LYS A 564 -12.35 9.47 -2.04
C LYS A 564 -11.19 10.10 -2.80
N LEU A 565 -10.48 11.04 -2.18
CA LEU A 565 -9.23 11.58 -2.68
C LEU A 565 -8.13 10.52 -2.64
N TRP A 566 -7.89 9.86 -1.50
CA TRP A 566 -6.87 8.81 -1.40
C TRP A 566 -7.12 7.66 -2.37
N GLU A 567 -8.36 7.15 -2.51
CA GLU A 567 -8.68 6.11 -3.50
C GLU A 567 -8.26 6.51 -4.91
N ARG A 568 -8.48 7.78 -5.29
CA ARG A 568 -8.05 8.30 -6.59
C ARG A 568 -6.54 8.49 -6.69
N THR A 569 -5.90 9.03 -5.65
CA THR A 569 -4.44 9.17 -5.55
C THR A 569 -3.79 7.79 -5.73
N ALA A 570 -4.25 6.79 -4.98
CA ALA A 570 -3.77 5.42 -5.05
C ALA A 570 -3.98 4.80 -6.43
N ARG A 571 -5.21 4.87 -6.98
CA ARG A 571 -5.54 4.36 -8.32
C ARG A 571 -4.64 4.95 -9.40
N ASN A 572 -4.47 6.27 -9.43
CA ASN A 572 -3.65 6.93 -10.45
C ASN A 572 -2.16 6.57 -10.31
N ALA A 573 -1.66 6.47 -9.08
CA ALA A 573 -0.29 6.01 -8.82
C ALA A 573 -0.07 4.59 -9.34
N LEU A 574 -0.99 3.67 -9.06
CA LEU A 574 -0.95 2.28 -9.55
C LEU A 574 -0.92 2.20 -11.08
N LEU A 575 -1.78 2.97 -11.77
CA LEU A 575 -1.84 2.99 -13.23
C LEU A 575 -0.54 3.51 -13.86
N ILE A 576 0.13 4.47 -13.22
CA ILE A 576 1.41 5.02 -13.69
C ILE A 576 2.56 4.07 -13.36
N LEU A 577 2.63 3.51 -12.16
CA LEU A 577 3.65 2.53 -11.77
C LEU A 577 3.66 1.33 -12.71
N ARG A 578 2.48 0.75 -12.99
CA ARG A 578 2.36 -0.39 -13.92
C ARG A 578 2.84 -0.06 -15.34
N ARG A 579 2.78 1.21 -15.76
CA ARG A 579 3.34 1.68 -17.03
C ARG A 579 4.85 1.84 -16.96
N LEU A 580 5.35 2.41 -15.87
CA LEU A 580 6.79 2.51 -15.62
C LEU A 580 7.44 1.14 -15.56
N ASP A 581 6.80 0.14 -14.95
CA ASP A 581 7.29 -1.26 -14.91
C ASP A 581 7.53 -1.80 -16.32
N LYS A 582 6.54 -1.61 -17.21
CA LYS A 582 6.63 -2.05 -18.61
C LYS A 582 7.71 -1.30 -19.40
N LEU A 583 7.96 -0.03 -19.07
CA LEU A 583 8.94 0.81 -19.76
C LEU A 583 10.38 0.60 -19.25
N ALA A 584 10.54 0.32 -17.96
CA ALA A 584 11.83 0.17 -17.30
C ALA A 584 12.27 -1.30 -17.18
N GLY A 585 11.35 -2.26 -17.30
CA GLY A 585 11.65 -3.70 -17.17
C GLY A 585 11.95 -4.11 -15.72
N VAL A 586 11.47 -3.35 -14.75
CA VAL A 586 11.64 -3.59 -13.30
C VAL A 586 10.26 -3.54 -12.67
N GLU A 587 9.94 -4.48 -11.78
CA GLU A 587 8.67 -4.50 -11.04
C GLU A 587 8.76 -3.56 -9.83
N HIS A 588 7.95 -2.50 -9.81
CA HIS A 588 7.89 -1.51 -8.73
C HIS A 588 6.62 -1.64 -7.88
N SER A 589 5.99 -2.82 -7.83
CA SER A 589 4.77 -3.05 -7.05
C SER A 589 5.00 -2.87 -5.54
N GLU A 590 6.20 -3.18 -5.06
CA GLU A 590 6.67 -2.92 -3.70
C GLU A 590 6.55 -1.43 -3.31
N ASN A 591 6.84 -0.52 -4.25
CA ASN A 591 6.81 0.92 -4.01
C ASN A 591 5.41 1.43 -3.63
N PHE A 592 4.37 0.86 -4.23
CA PHE A 592 3.00 1.22 -3.89
C PHE A 592 2.69 0.90 -2.43
N LEU A 593 3.02 -0.32 -2.00
CA LEU A 593 2.81 -0.77 -0.63
C LEU A 593 3.60 0.10 0.36
N MET A 594 4.88 0.34 0.06
CA MET A 594 5.79 1.08 0.94
C MET A 594 5.46 2.57 1.07
N HIS A 595 5.10 3.24 -0.03
CA HIS A 595 5.05 4.69 -0.06
C HIS A 595 3.63 5.27 -0.10
N TRP A 596 2.62 4.53 -0.53
CA TRP A 596 1.23 5.00 -0.51
C TRP A 596 0.40 4.28 0.54
N LEU A 597 0.42 2.95 0.54
CA LEU A 597 -0.50 2.16 1.36
C LEU A 597 -0.09 2.13 2.83
N LEU A 598 1.16 1.80 3.14
CA LEU A 598 1.62 1.69 4.54
C LEU A 598 1.55 3.01 5.32
N PRO A 599 2.02 4.16 4.78
CA PRO A 599 1.91 5.44 5.48
C PRO A 599 0.45 5.81 5.76
N TRP A 600 -0.44 5.58 4.79
CA TRP A 600 -1.87 5.79 4.98
C TRP A 600 -2.47 4.84 6.02
N ALA A 601 -2.19 3.54 5.94
CA ALA A 601 -2.71 2.54 6.88
C ALA A 601 -2.28 2.84 8.32
N ARG A 602 -1.00 3.20 8.53
CA ARG A 602 -0.44 3.57 9.85
C ARG A 602 -1.11 4.80 10.44
N THR A 603 -1.25 5.88 9.65
CA THR A 603 -1.88 7.13 10.13
C THR A 603 -3.37 6.96 10.42
N ASN A 604 -4.03 6.01 9.78
CA ASN A 604 -5.42 5.63 10.05
C ASN A 604 -5.57 4.58 11.17
N GLY A 605 -4.50 4.22 11.87
CA GLY A 605 -4.53 3.29 12.99
C GLY A 605 -4.84 1.84 12.61
N MET A 606 -4.57 1.45 11.36
CA MET A 606 -4.86 0.10 10.86
C MET A 606 -3.88 -0.93 11.46
N PRO A 607 -4.38 -1.99 12.13
CA PRO A 607 -3.51 -3.05 12.61
C PRO A 607 -2.82 -3.78 11.46
N MET A 608 -1.52 -4.01 11.57
CA MET A 608 -0.72 -4.66 10.52
C MET A 608 -1.23 -6.07 10.15
N GLY A 609 -1.78 -6.82 11.11
CA GLY A 609 -2.40 -8.13 10.86
C GLY A 609 -3.63 -8.04 9.96
N VAL A 610 -4.45 -6.99 10.11
CA VAL A 610 -5.62 -6.77 9.25
C VAL A 610 -5.18 -6.39 7.84
N LEU A 611 -4.15 -5.54 7.72
CA LEU A 611 -3.57 -5.18 6.41
C LEU A 611 -3.00 -6.39 5.69
N ARG A 612 -2.29 -7.28 6.41
CA ARG A 612 -1.78 -8.55 5.88
C ARG A 612 -2.90 -9.43 5.34
N ASP A 613 -3.93 -9.67 6.14
CA ASP A 613 -5.06 -10.53 5.77
C ASP A 613 -5.83 -9.99 4.55
N LEU A 614 -5.87 -8.67 4.35
CA LEU A 614 -6.52 -8.04 3.21
C LEU A 614 -5.67 -8.16 1.94
N LEU A 615 -4.37 -7.85 2.03
CA LEU A 615 -3.46 -7.94 0.90
C LEU A 615 -3.35 -9.38 0.39
N THR A 616 -3.27 -10.37 1.28
CA THR A 616 -3.22 -11.80 0.93
C THR A 616 -4.51 -12.34 0.30
N ARG A 617 -5.67 -11.73 0.58
CA ARG A 617 -6.95 -12.06 -0.07
C ARG A 617 -7.12 -11.44 -1.45
N THR A 618 -6.24 -10.50 -1.81
CA THR A 618 -6.31 -9.82 -3.09
C THR A 618 -5.66 -10.73 -4.14
N GLU A 619 -6.46 -11.46 -4.90
CA GLU A 619 -5.97 -12.27 -6.05
C GLU A 619 -5.49 -11.35 -7.19
N SER A 620 -4.36 -10.67 -6.99
CA SER A 620 -3.75 -9.81 -8.01
C SER A 620 -2.43 -10.42 -8.47
N SER A 621 -2.25 -10.52 -9.78
CA SER A 621 -0.97 -10.93 -10.38
C SER A 621 0.18 -9.93 -10.15
N TRP A 622 -0.13 -8.73 -9.67
CA TRP A 622 0.84 -7.64 -9.53
C TRP A 622 1.37 -7.45 -8.10
N LEU A 623 0.67 -7.99 -7.09
CA LEU A 623 1.11 -8.02 -5.69
C LEU A 623 1.36 -9.47 -5.26
N ASP A 624 2.58 -9.97 -5.46
CA ASP A 624 2.99 -11.31 -5.00
C ASP A 624 2.96 -11.37 -3.46
N GLU A 625 2.48 -12.49 -2.91
CA GLU A 625 2.48 -12.81 -1.49
C GLU A 625 3.86 -12.62 -0.85
N LYS A 626 4.94 -12.93 -1.59
CA LYS A 626 6.32 -12.69 -1.13
C LYS A 626 6.67 -11.22 -0.96
N VAL A 627 6.20 -10.36 -1.87
CA VAL A 627 6.43 -8.92 -1.81
C VAL A 627 5.67 -8.34 -0.62
N ILE A 628 4.42 -8.77 -0.43
CA ILE A 628 3.59 -8.39 0.72
C ILE A 628 4.28 -8.76 2.03
N GLU A 629 4.75 -10.00 2.20
CA GLU A 629 5.41 -10.42 3.44
C GLU A 629 6.74 -9.70 3.68
N THR A 630 7.52 -9.44 2.63
CA THR A 630 8.80 -8.72 2.74
C THR A 630 8.59 -7.29 3.23
N VAL A 631 7.63 -6.58 2.62
CA VAL A 631 7.28 -5.20 2.99
C VAL A 631 6.73 -5.12 4.40
N LEU A 632 5.82 -6.03 4.77
CA LEU A 632 5.21 -6.03 6.10
C LEU A 632 6.21 -6.42 7.20
N ALA A 633 7.18 -7.28 6.91
CA ALA A 633 8.28 -7.61 7.83
C ALA A 633 9.17 -6.39 8.09
N GLN A 634 9.64 -5.70 7.03
CA GLN A 634 10.41 -4.46 7.17
C GLN A 634 9.64 -3.38 7.94
N ALA A 635 8.33 -3.29 7.70
CA ALA A 635 7.46 -2.34 8.38
C ALA A 635 7.21 -2.66 9.86
N SER A 636 7.40 -3.91 10.28
CA SER A 636 7.23 -4.35 11.68
C SER A 636 8.49 -4.11 12.51
N ASP A 637 9.66 -4.22 11.90
CA ASP A 637 10.96 -3.97 12.56
C ASP A 637 11.21 -2.47 12.81
N ALA A 638 10.59 -1.58 12.03
CA ALA A 638 10.66 -0.13 12.21
C ALA A 638 9.85 0.42 13.42
N ASN A 639 9.16 -0.44 14.18
CA ASN A 639 8.39 -0.09 15.38
C ASN A 639 9.17 -0.34 16.70
N LEU A 640 10.50 -0.51 16.64
CA LEU A 640 11.37 -0.66 17.81
C LEU A 640 12.16 0.62 18.13
#